data_AF-R6Y6L5-F1
#
_entry.id   AF-R6Y6L5-F1
#
_cell.length_a   1.000
_cell.length_b   1.000
_cell.length_c   1.000
_cell.angle_alpha   90.00
_cell.angle_beta   90.00
_cell.angle_gamma   90.00
#
_symmetry.space_group_name_H-M   'P 1'
#
loop_
_entity.id
_entity.type
_entity.pdbx_description
1 polymer ?
#
loop_
_entity_poly.entity_id
_entity_poly.type
_entity_poly.pdbx_seq_one_letter_code
_entity_poly.pdbx_strand_id
1 'polypeptide(L)'
;MLLPATTALGTLLPGGREQGILHGANVVMPNLSPEDAREKYTLYNNKLHSGAEAAESLNLLRQSLGKIGYEVAVSRGDSKAV
;
A
#
# COMPACT_ATOMS: atom_id res chain seq x y z
N MET A 1 -14.01 6.62 -9.48
CA MET A 1 -12.57 6.98 -9.45
C MET A 1 -11.88 6.20 -8.34
N LEU A 2 -10.66 5.69 -8.61
CA LEU A 2 -9.82 4.97 -7.65
C LEU A 2 -8.46 5.66 -7.60
N LEU A 3 -7.94 5.93 -6.40
CA LEU A 3 -6.74 6.72 -6.16
C LEU A 3 -5.79 5.93 -5.25
N PRO A 4 -4.60 5.53 -5.72
CA PRO A 4 -3.67 4.76 -4.92
C PRO A 4 -2.89 5.62 -3.93
N ALA A 5 -2.80 5.16 -2.68
CA ALA A 5 -1.75 5.56 -1.74
C ALA A 5 -0.48 4.76 -2.09
N THR A 6 0.38 5.36 -2.92
CA THR A 6 1.50 4.64 -3.53
C THR A 6 2.60 4.29 -2.51
N THR A 7 3.38 3.24 -2.80
CA THR A 7 4.56 2.86 -2.02
C THR A 7 5.58 4.00 -1.88
N ALA A 8 5.60 4.95 -2.83
CA ALA A 8 6.46 6.13 -2.77
C ALA A 8 6.11 7.05 -1.58
N LEU A 9 4.82 7.19 -1.23
CA LEU A 9 4.41 7.96 -0.04
C LEU A 9 4.96 7.34 1.24
N GLY A 10 4.85 6.02 1.37
CA GLY A 10 5.43 5.30 2.52
C GLY A 10 6.97 5.36 2.55
N THR A 11 7.61 5.46 1.38
CA THR A 11 9.08 5.62 1.30
C THR A 11 9.51 7.02 1.75
N LEU A 12 8.77 8.06 1.34
CA LEU A 12 9.11 9.45 1.60
C LEU A 12 8.88 9.85 3.07
N LEU A 13 7.82 9.32 3.69
CA LEU A 13 7.38 9.72 5.02
C LEU A 13 6.96 8.48 5.83
N PRO A 14 7.41 8.32 7.08
CA PRO A 14 6.87 7.32 8.00
C PRO A 14 5.34 7.46 8.12
N GLY A 15 4.60 6.39 7.80
CA GLY A 15 3.13 6.43 7.77
C GLY A 15 2.53 7.18 6.57
N GLY A 16 3.31 7.50 5.55
CA GLY A 16 2.86 8.27 4.38
C GLY A 16 1.74 7.58 3.60
N ARG A 17 1.65 6.25 3.63
CA ARG A 17 0.54 5.49 3.04
C ARG A 17 -0.78 5.79 3.76
N GLU A 18 -0.78 5.69 5.09
CA GLU A 18 -1.93 6.00 5.94
C GLU A 18 -2.35 7.46 5.78
N GLN A 19 -1.38 8.38 5.69
CA GLN A 19 -1.66 9.77 5.36
C GLN A 19 -2.31 9.92 3.97
N GLY A 20 -1.83 9.20 2.96
CA GLY A 20 -2.45 9.20 1.63
C GLY A 20 -3.93 8.79 1.67
N ILE A 21 -4.25 7.73 2.43
CA ILE A 21 -5.64 7.29 2.64
C ILE A 21 -6.47 8.38 3.33
N LEU A 22 -5.94 9.00 4.39
CA LEU A 22 -6.62 10.08 5.11
C LEU A 22 -6.86 11.33 4.25
N HIS A 23 -6.11 11.51 3.16
CA HIS A 23 -6.22 12.63 2.23
C HIS A 23 -6.93 12.27 0.90
N GLY A 24 -7.67 11.15 0.88
CA GLY A 24 -8.60 10.82 -0.22
C GLY A 24 -8.16 9.67 -1.14
N ALA A 25 -7.00 9.06 -0.90
CA ALA A 25 -6.69 7.79 -1.54
C ALA A 25 -7.58 6.67 -1.00
N ASN A 26 -7.90 5.69 -1.84
CA ASN A 26 -8.78 4.57 -1.50
C ASN A 26 -8.29 3.23 -2.05
N VAL A 27 -7.07 3.19 -2.58
CA VAL A 27 -6.41 1.96 -3.04
C VAL A 27 -5.03 1.86 -2.40
N VAL A 28 -4.64 0.64 -2.02
CA VAL A 28 -3.28 0.28 -1.59
C VAL A 28 -2.78 -0.85 -2.48
N MET A 29 -1.48 -0.86 -2.76
CA MET A 29 -0.87 -1.80 -3.71
C MET A 29 0.26 -2.58 -3.03
N PRO A 30 -0.05 -3.66 -2.29
CA PRO A 30 0.98 -4.47 -1.64
C PRO A 30 1.90 -5.09 -2.69
N ASN A 31 3.19 -5.11 -2.39
CA ASN A 31 4.22 -5.79 -3.16
C ASN A 31 4.11 -7.31 -2.95
N LEU A 32 3.71 -8.01 -4.01
CA LEU A 32 3.59 -9.48 -4.02
C LEU A 32 4.81 -10.19 -4.59
N SER A 33 5.87 -9.47 -4.95
CA SER A 33 7.08 -10.08 -5.49
C SER A 33 7.75 -10.96 -4.44
N PRO A 34 8.29 -12.13 -4.84
CA PRO A 34 9.18 -12.95 -4.02
C PRO A 34 10.33 -12.11 -3.45
N GLU A 35 10.72 -12.37 -2.21
CA GLU A 35 11.70 -11.56 -1.48
C GLU A 35 13.03 -11.42 -2.24
N ASP A 36 13.52 -12.51 -2.81
CA ASP A 36 14.74 -12.60 -3.63
C ASP A 36 14.67 -11.85 -4.98
N ALA A 37 13.46 -11.45 -5.39
CA ALA A 37 13.21 -10.67 -6.60
C ALA A 37 12.91 -9.19 -6.31
N ARG A 38 12.66 -8.79 -5.05
CA ARG A 38 12.25 -7.41 -4.72
C ARG A 38 13.35 -6.38 -5.02
N GLU A 39 14.59 -6.71 -4.68
CA GLU A 39 15.74 -5.83 -4.91
C GLU A 39 16.01 -5.58 -6.41
N LYS A 40 15.68 -6.55 -7.26
CA LYS A 40 15.80 -6.44 -8.72
C LYS A 40 14.85 -5.40 -9.31
N TYR A 41 13.81 -5.00 -8.57
CA TYR A 41 12.81 -4.03 -8.99
C TYR A 41 12.88 -2.73 -8.16
N THR A 42 14.04 -2.08 -8.24
CA THR A 42 14.34 -0.82 -7.55
C THR A 42 14.22 0.35 -8.53
N LEU A 43 13.03 0.97 -8.58
CA LEU A 43 12.75 2.12 -9.43
C LEU A 43 13.32 3.44 -8.89
N TYR A 44 13.58 3.52 -7.59
CA TYR A 44 14.11 4.69 -6.91
C TYR A 44 14.86 4.26 -5.63
N ASN A 45 15.78 5.11 -5.18
CA ASN A 45 16.57 4.86 -3.97
C ASN A 45 15.65 4.66 -2.75
N ASN A 46 15.99 3.67 -1.91
CA ASN A 46 15.25 3.34 -0.68
C ASN A 46 13.79 2.93 -0.89
N LYS A 47 13.41 2.50 -2.10
CA LYS A 47 12.07 1.97 -2.36
C LYS A 47 11.72 0.89 -1.33
N LEU A 48 10.65 1.13 -0.56
CA LEU A 48 10.19 0.16 0.43
C LEU A 48 9.98 -1.22 -0.21
N HIS A 49 10.70 -2.21 0.32
CA HIS A 49 10.66 -3.61 -0.10
C HIS A 49 10.40 -4.58 1.07
N SER A 50 10.34 -4.08 2.31
CA SER A 50 10.11 -4.85 3.54
C SER A 50 9.01 -4.21 4.42
N GLY A 51 8.36 -5.01 5.27
CA GLY A 51 7.30 -4.54 6.19
C GLY A 51 5.88 -4.74 5.65
N ALA A 52 4.92 -3.93 6.13
CA ALA A 52 3.47 -4.04 5.84
C ALA A 52 3.07 -3.85 4.36
N GLU A 53 4.06 -3.74 3.46
CA GLU A 53 3.92 -3.71 2.01
C GLU A 53 4.22 -5.08 1.36
N ALA A 54 4.85 -6.02 2.07
CA ALA A 54 5.02 -7.39 1.59
C ALA A 54 3.70 -8.16 1.71
N ALA A 55 3.33 -8.93 0.69
CA ALA A 55 2.19 -9.85 0.67
C ALA A 55 1.98 -10.64 1.98
N GLU A 56 3.10 -10.99 2.63
CA GLU A 56 3.18 -11.82 3.83
C GLU A 56 2.46 -11.28 5.05
N SER A 57 1.91 -10.06 5.01
CA SER A 57 0.87 -9.76 5.97
C SER A 57 -0.14 -8.74 5.48
N LEU A 58 -1.06 -9.20 4.64
CA LEU A 58 -2.39 -8.60 4.52
C LEU A 58 -2.99 -8.28 5.92
N ASN A 59 -2.64 -9.06 6.95
CA ASN A 59 -3.01 -8.78 8.34
C ASN A 59 -2.33 -7.52 8.91
N LEU A 60 -1.04 -7.26 8.66
CA LEU A 60 -0.38 -6.01 9.04
C LEU A 60 -1.00 -4.81 8.31
N LEU A 61 -1.33 -4.98 7.03
CA LEU A 61 -2.05 -3.94 6.27
C LEU A 61 -3.42 -3.65 6.89
N ARG A 62 -4.20 -4.69 7.21
CA ARG A 62 -5.48 -4.57 7.93
C ARG A 62 -5.33 -3.91 9.29
N GLN A 63 -4.32 -4.29 10.07
CA GLN A 63 -4.05 -3.68 11.37
C GLN A 63 -3.67 -2.20 11.23
N SER A 64 -2.82 -1.86 10.27
CA SER A 64 -2.39 -0.48 10.04
C SER A 64 -3.56 0.41 9.62
N LEU A 65 -4.34 -0.04 8.63
CA LEU A 65 -5.50 0.72 8.15
C LEU A 65 -6.65 0.71 9.18
N GLY A 66 -6.78 -0.35 9.97
CA GLY A 66 -7.71 -0.40 11.11
C GLY A 66 -7.41 0.66 12.18
N LYS A 67 -6.13 0.95 12.45
CA LYS A 67 -5.74 2.02 13.38
C LYS A 67 -6.18 3.42 12.94
N ILE A 68 -6.38 3.62 11.64
CA ILE A 68 -6.89 4.90 11.08
C ILE A 68 -8.38 4.84 10.71
N GLY A 69 -9.10 3.79 11.15
CA GLY A 69 -10.56 3.69 11.01
C GLY A 69 -11.05 3.10 9.68
N TYR A 70 -10.19 2.42 8.92
CA TYR A 70 -10.55 1.83 7.62
C TYR A 70 -10.44 0.30 7.63
N GLU A 71 -11.27 -0.33 6.80
CA GLU A 71 -11.24 -1.78 6.54
C GLU A 71 -10.70 -2.07 5.14
N VAL A 72 -9.94 -3.17 5.00
CA VAL A 72 -9.39 -3.59 3.72
C VAL A 72 -10.36 -4.52 3.00
N ALA A 73 -10.98 -4.00 1.94
CA ALA A 73 -11.72 -4.82 0.98
C ALA A 73 -10.75 -5.60 0.09
N VAL A 74 -11.01 -6.90 -0.09
CA VAL A 74 -10.25 -7.80 -0.99
C VAL A 74 -11.07 -8.26 -2.19
N SER A 75 -12.32 -7.81 -2.30
CA SER A 75 -13.13 -8.02 -3.49
C SER A 75 -12.60 -7.18 -4.66
N ARG A 76 -13.03 -7.55 -5.87
CA ARG A 76 -12.74 -6.75 -7.06
C ARG A 76 -13.29 -5.33 -6.89
N GLY A 77 -12.42 -4.33 -6.97
CA GLY A 77 -12.78 -2.91 -6.90
C GLY A 77 -12.54 -2.24 -8.25
N ASP A 78 -13.55 -2.21 -9.12
CA ASP A 78 -13.50 -1.44 -10.36
C ASP A 78 -13.94 0.01 -10.13
N SER A 79 -13.43 0.95 -10.91
CA SER A 79 -13.93 2.32 -10.84
C SER A 79 -15.37 2.37 -11.33
N LYS A 80 -16.27 3.01 -10.57
CA LYS A 80 -17.61 3.33 -11.06
C LYS A 80 -17.48 4.11 -12.37
N ALA A 81 -18.15 3.63 -13.43
CA ALA A 81 -18.41 4.44 -14.60
C ALA A 81 -19.29 5.60 -14.14
N VAL A 82 -18.80 6.82 -14.37
CA VAL A 82 -19.54 8.07 -14.13
C VAL A 82 -20.09 8.52 -15.47
#